data_AF-A0A672LKF3-F1
#
_entry.id   AF-A0A672LKF3-F1
#
_cell.length_a   1.000
_cell.length_b   1.000
_cell.length_c   1.000
_cell.angle_alpha   90.00
_cell.angle_beta   90.00
_cell.angle_gamma   90.00
#
_symmetry.space_group_name_H-M   'P 1'
#
loop_
_entity.id
_entity.type
_entity.pdbx_description
1 polymer ?
#
loop_
_entity_poly.entity_id
_entity_poly.type
_entity_poly.pdbx_seq_one_letter_code
_entity_poly.pdbx_strand_id
1 'polypeptide(L)'
;MITVSDAVHNFIDGLAIGASFTLSLLTGFSTSIAIFCEEFPHELGDFVILLNSGMSVGQAACFNLLSAMCCYLGLALGILLGSSFAPNAIFAIAGGMFLYISLADMVRHLLIVINLKMNCRRVAFFLIQNAGLFTGFTVILLITLFAGDINLG
;
A
#
# COMPACT_ATOMS: atom_id res chain seq x y z
N MET A 1 4.99 3.23 17.25
CA MET A 1 4.33 4.19 16.35
C MET A 1 4.16 3.62 14.94
N ILE A 2 5.06 2.72 14.51
CA ILE A 2 5.03 2.06 13.19
C ILE A 2 3.85 1.09 13.10
N THR A 3 3.70 0.16 14.06
CA THR A 3 2.66 -0.89 14.06
C THR A 3 1.21 -0.41 14.09
N VAL A 4 0.89 0.73 14.70
CA VAL A 4 -0.48 1.28 14.68
C VAL A 4 -0.78 1.96 13.35
N SER A 5 0.22 2.66 12.79
CA SER A 5 0.11 3.28 11.47
C SER A 5 -0.06 2.20 10.39
N ASP A 6 0.74 1.15 10.48
CA ASP A 6 0.71 -0.02 9.61
C ASP A 6 -0.62 -0.77 9.71
N ALA A 7 -1.19 -0.92 10.92
CA ALA A 7 -2.50 -1.55 11.08
C ALA A 7 -3.64 -0.75 10.42
N VAL A 8 -3.56 0.57 10.47
CA VAL A 8 -4.52 1.46 9.80
C VAL A 8 -4.35 1.40 8.28
N HIS A 9 -3.11 1.33 7.78
CA HIS A 9 -2.82 1.14 6.36
C HIS A 9 -3.43 -0.16 5.85
N ASN A 10 -3.05 -1.28 6.48
CA ASN A 10 -3.57 -2.61 6.19
C ASN A 10 -5.11 -2.65 6.21
N PHE A 11 -5.75 -1.97 7.17
CA PHE A 11 -7.21 -1.86 7.22
C PHE A 11 -7.81 -1.16 5.99
N ILE A 12 -7.20 -0.06 5.53
CA ILE A 12 -7.67 0.69 4.37
C ILE A 12 -7.46 -0.10 3.08
N ASP A 13 -6.36 -0.82 2.98
CA ASP A 13 -6.09 -1.73 1.86
C ASP A 13 -7.17 -2.80 1.75
N GLY A 14 -7.49 -3.43 2.88
CA GLY A 14 -8.61 -4.34 2.98
C GLY A 14 -9.92 -3.70 2.52
N LEU A 15 -10.21 -2.48 2.97
CA LEU A 15 -11.42 -1.73 2.60
C LEU A 15 -11.49 -1.50 1.09
N ALA A 16 -10.38 -1.13 0.46
CA ALA A 16 -10.26 -0.92 -0.99
C ALA A 16 -10.44 -2.22 -1.78
N ILE A 17 -9.85 -3.33 -1.32
CA ILE A 17 -10.04 -4.66 -1.91
C ILE A 17 -11.53 -5.03 -1.84
N GLY A 18 -12.15 -4.90 -0.67
CA GLY A 18 -13.54 -5.25 -0.45
C GLY A 18 -14.50 -4.48 -1.36
N ALA A 19 -14.32 -3.16 -1.44
CA ALA A 19 -15.12 -2.32 -2.33
C ALA A 19 -14.87 -2.64 -3.82
N SER A 20 -13.64 -3.00 -4.20
CA SER A 20 -13.30 -3.39 -5.58
C SER A 20 -14.03 -4.66 -6.02
N PHE A 21 -14.12 -5.67 -5.14
CA PHE A 21 -14.90 -6.88 -5.42
C PHE A 21 -16.41 -6.64 -5.53
N THR A 22 -16.94 -5.57 -4.92
CA THR A 22 -18.35 -5.18 -5.14
C THR A 22 -18.62 -4.54 -6.50
N LEU A 23 -17.57 -4.02 -7.18
CA LEU A 23 -17.71 -3.46 -8.53
C LEU A 23 -17.64 -4.57 -9.59
N SER A 24 -16.55 -5.34 -9.59
CA SER A 24 -16.39 -6.49 -10.49
C SER A 24 -15.30 -7.43 -9.98
N LEU A 25 -15.33 -8.70 -10.41
CA LEU A 25 -14.27 -9.66 -10.10
C LEU A 25 -12.91 -9.20 -10.64
N LEU A 26 -12.88 -8.67 -11.87
CA LEU A 26 -11.65 -8.21 -12.50
C LEU A 26 -11.03 -7.03 -11.73
N THR A 27 -11.85 -6.06 -11.34
CA THR A 27 -11.41 -4.92 -10.51
C THR A 27 -10.93 -5.39 -9.14
N GLY A 28 -11.66 -6.29 -8.49
CA GLY A 28 -11.25 -6.90 -7.22
C GLY A 28 -9.88 -7.55 -7.29
N PHE A 29 -9.67 -8.46 -8.25
CA PHE A 29 -8.36 -9.11 -8.46
C PHE A 29 -7.26 -8.11 -8.79
N SER A 30 -7.54 -7.14 -9.65
CA SER A 30 -6.59 -6.09 -10.02
C SER A 30 -6.13 -5.29 -8.80
N THR A 31 -7.07 -4.83 -7.97
CA THR A 31 -6.77 -4.07 -6.75
C THR A 31 -6.01 -4.92 -5.73
N SER A 32 -6.38 -6.19 -5.54
CA SER A 32 -5.66 -7.10 -4.65
C SER A 32 -4.21 -7.33 -5.08
N ILE A 33 -3.95 -7.49 -6.38
CA ILE A 33 -2.60 -7.67 -6.90
C ILE A 33 -1.78 -6.38 -6.71
N ALA A 34 -2.38 -5.22 -6.98
CA ALA A 34 -1.72 -3.93 -6.80
C ALA A 34 -1.29 -3.73 -5.33
N ILE A 35 -2.20 -3.96 -4.39
CA ILE A 35 -1.94 -3.86 -2.95
C ILE A 35 -0.92 -4.90 -2.49
N PHE A 36 -1.01 -6.15 -2.98
CA PHE A 36 0.00 -7.15 -2.66
C PHE A 36 1.41 -6.70 -3.08
N CYS A 37 1.53 -6.07 -4.25
CA CYS A 37 2.79 -5.56 -4.76
C CYS A 37 3.35 -4.37 -3.95
N GLU A 38 2.52 -3.56 -3.30
CA GLU A 38 2.98 -2.45 -2.46
C GLU A 38 3.27 -2.89 -1.02
N GLU A 39 2.45 -3.79 -0.46
CA GLU A 39 2.57 -4.24 0.92
C GLU A 39 3.72 -5.23 1.13
N PHE A 40 4.02 -6.10 0.14
CA PHE A 40 5.14 -7.03 0.27
C PHE A 40 6.49 -6.36 0.60
N PRO A 41 6.94 -5.33 -0.15
CA PRO A 41 8.15 -4.60 0.21
C PRO A 41 7.98 -3.72 1.46
N HIS A 42 6.79 -3.19 1.72
CA HIS A 42 6.50 -2.36 2.90
C HIS A 42 6.68 -3.15 4.20
N GLU A 43 6.00 -4.30 4.31
CA GLU A 43 6.06 -5.22 5.44
C GLU A 43 7.48 -5.77 5.67
N LEU A 44 8.23 -6.07 4.61
CA LEU A 44 9.65 -6.43 4.72
C LEU A 44 10.50 -5.30 5.30
N GLY A 45 10.21 -4.05 4.93
CA GLY A 45 10.85 -2.87 5.50
C GLY A 45 10.57 -2.74 6.99
N ASP A 46 9.29 -2.84 7.37
CA ASP A 46 8.84 -2.76 8.76
C ASP A 46 9.45 -3.88 9.62
N PHE A 47 9.51 -5.10 9.09
CA PHE A 47 10.16 -6.22 9.76
C PHE A 47 11.64 -5.92 10.08
N VAL A 48 12.38 -5.35 9.12
CA VAL A 48 13.79 -4.96 9.33
C VAL A 48 13.92 -3.81 10.34
N ILE A 49 12.99 -2.85 10.34
CA ILE A 49 12.99 -1.75 11.32
C ILE A 49 12.73 -2.28 12.73
N LEU A 50 11.77 -3.20 12.90
CA LEU A 50 11.46 -3.83 14.18
C LEU A 50 12.64 -4.65 14.71
N LEU A 51 13.34 -5.40 13.86
CA LEU A 51 14.57 -6.09 14.23
C LEU A 51 15.65 -5.11 14.70
N ASN A 52 15.87 -4.01 13.96
CA ASN A 52 16.85 -2.99 14.33
C ASN A 52 16.48 -2.24 15.61
N SER A 53 15.20 -2.24 16.01
CA SER A 53 14.75 -1.68 17.29
C SER A 53 15.03 -2.59 18.51
N GLY A 54 15.61 -3.77 18.28
CA GLY A 54 15.99 -4.72 19.33
C GLY A 54 14.99 -5.85 19.57
N MET A 55 13.98 -6.00 18.71
CA MET A 55 13.02 -7.11 18.80
C MET A 55 13.63 -8.41 18.24
N SER A 56 13.25 -9.55 18.81
CA SER A 56 13.57 -10.85 18.23
C SER A 56 12.78 -11.10 16.94
N VAL A 57 13.29 -12.01 16.09
CA VAL A 57 12.64 -12.43 14.83
C VAL A 57 11.17 -12.82 15.04
N GLY A 58 10.88 -13.62 16.07
CA GLY A 58 9.52 -14.06 16.36
C GLY A 58 8.60 -12.91 16.81
N GLN A 59 9.13 -11.95 17.57
CA GLN A 59 8.36 -10.77 17.98
C GLN A 59 8.06 -9.87 16.78
N ALA A 60 9.07 -9.54 15.97
CA ALA A 60 8.88 -8.70 14.78
C ALA A 60 7.86 -9.31 13.81
N ALA A 61 7.97 -10.62 13.55
CA ALA A 61 7.02 -11.34 12.70
C ALA A 61 5.59 -11.35 13.28
N CYS A 62 5.45 -11.54 14.60
CA CYS A 62 4.15 -11.52 15.25
C CYS A 62 3.47 -10.14 15.16
N PHE A 63 4.22 -9.07 15.35
CA PHE A 63 3.68 -7.70 15.26
C PHE A 63 3.25 -7.33 13.84
N ASN A 64 4.06 -7.64 12.81
CA ASN A 64 3.65 -7.46 11.41
C ASN A 64 2.41 -8.30 11.09
N LEU A 65 2.39 -9.58 11.50
CA LEU A 65 1.24 -10.43 11.24
C LEU A 65 -0.04 -9.88 11.89
N LEU A 66 0.06 -9.40 13.13
CA LEU A 66 -1.08 -8.83 13.86
C LEU A 66 -1.62 -7.57 13.17
N SER A 67 -0.72 -6.74 12.65
CA SER A 67 -1.04 -5.56 11.85
C SER A 67 -1.75 -5.93 10.55
N ALA A 68 -1.20 -6.89 9.80
CA ALA A 68 -1.78 -7.41 8.57
C ALA A 68 -3.18 -8.03 8.75
N MET A 69 -3.51 -8.55 9.94
CA MET A 69 -4.87 -9.05 10.22
C MET A 69 -5.95 -7.97 10.15
N CYS A 70 -5.59 -6.68 10.33
CA CYS A 70 -6.53 -5.57 10.15
C CYS A 70 -7.05 -5.46 8.71
N CYS A 71 -6.31 -5.97 7.72
CA CYS A 71 -6.74 -6.04 6.33
C CYS A 71 -8.01 -6.89 6.15
N TYR A 72 -8.15 -8.01 6.87
CA TYR A 72 -9.37 -8.82 6.79
C TYR A 72 -10.60 -8.09 7.35
N LEU A 73 -10.42 -7.26 8.39
CA LEU A 73 -11.50 -6.43 8.94
C LEU A 73 -11.92 -5.35 7.94
N GLY A 74 -10.93 -4.70 7.31
CA GLY A 74 -11.14 -3.77 6.21
C GLY A 74 -11.92 -4.39 5.05
N LEU A 75 -11.50 -5.59 4.62
CA LEU A 75 -12.14 -6.36 3.55
C LEU A 75 -13.62 -6.61 3.82
N ALA A 76 -13.95 -7.13 5.01
CA ALA A 76 -15.32 -7.40 5.40
C ALA A 76 -16.19 -6.13 5.38
N LEU A 77 -15.66 -5.03 5.92
CA LEU A 77 -16.35 -3.74 5.90
C LEU A 77 -16.46 -3.16 4.49
N GLY A 78 -15.45 -3.34 3.63
CA GLY A 78 -15.44 -2.87 2.25
C GLY A 78 -16.53 -3.55 1.42
N ILE A 79 -16.73 -4.85 1.62
CA ILE A 79 -17.81 -5.61 0.97
C ILE A 79 -19.19 -5.14 1.49
N LEU A 80 -19.34 -4.99 2.81
CA LEU A 80 -20.59 -4.56 3.44
C LEU A 80 -21.00 -3.14 3.03
N LEU A 81 -20.05 -2.20 3.02
CA LEU A 81 -20.30 -0.80 2.70
C LEU A 81 -20.37 -0.54 1.19
N GLY A 82 -19.56 -1.25 0.40
CA GLY A 82 -19.54 -1.15 -1.06
C GLY A 82 -20.87 -1.56 -1.70
N SER A 83 -21.59 -2.50 -1.08
CA SER A 83 -22.91 -2.96 -1.55
C SER A 83 -24.08 -2.03 -1.17
N SER A 84 -23.89 -1.11 -0.21
CA SER A 84 -24.98 -0.33 0.41
C SER A 84 -24.86 1.19 0.24
N PHE A 85 -23.65 1.77 0.31
CA PHE A 85 -23.45 3.19 0.61
C PHE A 85 -22.71 4.01 -0.47
N ALA A 86 -22.52 3.45 -1.66
CA ALA A 86 -21.76 3.99 -2.80
C ALA A 86 -20.23 3.74 -2.70
N PRO A 87 -19.70 2.79 -3.49
CA PRO A 87 -18.29 2.39 -3.46
C PRO A 87 -17.32 3.55 -3.77
N ASN A 88 -17.78 4.60 -4.46
CA ASN A 88 -16.98 5.79 -4.77
C ASN A 88 -16.47 6.53 -3.52
N ALA A 89 -17.25 6.56 -2.42
CA ALA A 89 -16.80 7.20 -1.18
C ALA A 89 -15.66 6.42 -0.52
N ILE A 90 -15.71 5.08 -0.59
CA ILE A 90 -14.65 4.21 -0.10
C ILE A 90 -13.37 4.44 -0.91
N PHE A 91 -13.47 4.50 -2.24
CA PHE A 91 -12.32 4.79 -3.09
C PHE A 91 -11.75 6.19 -2.88
N ALA A 92 -12.58 7.20 -2.60
CA ALA A 92 -12.11 8.54 -2.29
C ALA A 92 -11.30 8.56 -0.98
N ILE A 93 -11.75 7.84 0.05
CA ILE A 93 -11.03 7.71 1.32
C ILE A 93 -9.73 6.91 1.13
N ALA A 94 -9.80 5.77 0.43
CA ALA A 94 -8.63 4.92 0.16
C ALA A 94 -7.58 5.67 -0.65
N GLY A 95 -7.97 6.33 -1.75
CA GLY A 95 -7.08 7.15 -2.57
C GLY A 95 -6.47 8.33 -1.79
N GLY A 96 -7.25 8.98 -0.93
CA GLY A 96 -6.74 10.04 -0.05
C GLY A 96 -5.71 9.54 0.95
N MET A 97 -5.90 8.34 1.49
CA MET A 97 -4.96 7.70 2.41
C MET A 97 -3.69 7.23 1.70
N PHE A 98 -3.78 6.66 0.50
CA PHE A 98 -2.58 6.36 -0.31
C PHE A 98 -1.77 7.61 -0.63
N LEU A 99 -2.43 8.72 -0.98
CA LEU A 99 -1.76 10.01 -1.15
C LEU A 99 -1.11 10.50 0.15
N TYR A 100 -1.80 10.37 1.28
CA TYR A 100 -1.26 10.76 2.58
C TYR A 100 -0.05 9.91 2.99
N ILE A 101 -0.11 8.58 2.86
CA ILE A 101 0.97 7.68 3.25
C ILE A 101 2.17 7.86 2.33
N SER A 102 1.96 7.97 1.01
CA SER A 102 3.04 8.25 0.06
C SER A 102 3.71 9.60 0.31
N LEU A 103 2.94 10.67 0.57
CA LEU A 103 3.52 12.00 0.84
C LEU A 103 4.12 12.12 2.24
N ALA A 104 3.45 11.58 3.25
CA ALA A 104 3.91 11.69 4.62
C ALA A 104 5.09 10.75 4.82
N ASP A 105 5.00 9.48 4.45
CA ASP A 105 5.96 8.46 4.89
C ASP A 105 7.15 8.31 3.94
N MET A 106 6.90 8.08 2.65
CA MET A 106 7.97 7.89 1.66
C MET A 106 8.82 9.16 1.48
N VAL A 107 8.20 10.35 1.47
CA VAL A 107 8.94 11.63 1.34
C VAL A 107 9.71 11.96 2.62
N ARG A 108 9.19 11.64 3.82
CA ARG A 108 9.95 11.80 5.08
C ARG A 108 11.21 10.91 5.08
N HIS A 109 11.09 9.66 4.64
CA HIS A 109 12.24 8.76 4.50
C HIS A 109 13.29 9.32 3.52
N LEU A 110 12.87 9.92 2.41
CA LEU A 110 13.76 10.61 1.47
C LEU A 110 14.49 11.79 2.12
N LEU A 111 13.77 12.64 2.87
CA LEU A 111 14.35 13.81 3.53
C LEU A 111 15.41 13.43 4.59
N ILE A 112 15.19 12.33 5.31
CA ILE A 112 16.14 11.81 6.31
C ILE A 112 17.43 11.34 5.62
N VAL A 113 17.32 10.59 4.52
CA VAL A 113 18.48 10.12 3.73
C VAL A 113 19.24 11.29 3.11
N ILE A 114 18.55 12.37 2.72
CA ILE A 114 19.17 13.59 2.17
C ILE A 114 19.93 14.41 3.25
N ASN A 115 19.70 14.22 4.55
CA ASN A 115 20.46 14.93 5.59
C ASN A 115 21.82 14.28 5.95
N LEU A 116 22.11 13.06 5.48
CA LEU A 116 23.36 12.34 5.78
C LEU A 116 24.42 12.52 4.68
N LYS A 117 25.43 13.38 4.91
CA LYS A 117 26.65 13.72 4.11
C LYS A 117 26.65 13.44 2.58
N MET A 118 26.97 14.49 1.80
CA MET A 118 27.02 14.52 0.33
C MET A 118 27.89 13.44 -0.33
N ASN A 119 27.32 12.68 -1.27
CA ASN A 119 28.05 11.76 -2.15
C ASN A 119 27.28 11.49 -3.47
N CYS A 120 27.97 11.16 -4.58
CA CYS A 120 27.39 10.85 -5.90
C CYS A 120 26.33 9.72 -5.88
N ARG A 121 26.39 8.83 -4.89
CA ARG A 121 25.38 7.78 -4.64
C ARG A 121 23.98 8.35 -4.46
N ARG A 122 23.83 9.58 -3.96
CA ARG A 122 22.53 10.19 -3.64
C ARG A 122 21.73 10.54 -4.91
N VAL A 123 22.42 10.97 -5.97
CA VAL A 123 21.77 11.22 -7.27
C VAL A 123 21.28 9.91 -7.88
N ALA A 124 22.08 8.84 -7.78
CA ALA A 124 21.66 7.52 -8.25
C ALA A 124 20.43 6.99 -7.48
N PHE A 125 20.42 7.09 -6.14
CA PHE A 125 19.25 6.70 -5.34
C PHE A 125 18.00 7.52 -5.69
N PHE A 126 18.15 8.84 -5.85
CA PHE A 126 17.05 9.72 -6.26
C PHE A 126 16.50 9.34 -7.64
N LEU A 127 17.38 9.08 -8.63
CA LEU A 127 16.97 8.69 -9.97
C LEU A 127 16.28 7.31 -9.98
N ILE A 128 16.82 6.33 -9.25
CA ILE A 128 16.23 4.99 -9.13
C ILE A 128 14.83 5.08 -8.50
N GLN A 129 14.67 5.89 -7.45
CA GLN A 129 13.38 6.03 -6.77
C GLN A 129 12.34 6.74 -7.64
N ASN A 130 12.72 7.82 -8.34
CA ASN A 130 11.82 8.49 -9.28
C ASN A 130 11.47 7.57 -10.47
N ALA A 131 12.43 6.79 -10.98
CA ALA A 131 12.18 5.80 -12.01
C ALA A 131 11.18 4.74 -11.52
N GLY A 132 11.38 4.20 -10.31
CA GLY A 132 10.46 3.26 -9.67
C GLY A 132 9.03 3.81 -9.54
N LEU A 133 8.90 5.05 -9.07
CA LEU A 133 7.60 5.72 -8.92
C LEU A 133 6.93 5.96 -10.28
N PHE A 134 7.68 6.38 -11.30
CA PHE A 134 7.16 6.56 -12.66
C PHE A 134 6.73 5.22 -13.28
N THR A 135 7.49 4.15 -13.05
CA THR A 135 7.13 2.81 -13.51
C THR A 135 5.87 2.30 -12.83
N GLY A 136 5.74 2.45 -11.50
CA GLY A 136 4.54 2.05 -10.76
C GLY A 136 3.29 2.82 -11.23
N PHE A 137 3.41 4.14 -11.39
CA PHE A 137 2.35 4.98 -11.95
C PHE A 137 1.93 4.50 -13.35
N THR A 138 2.91 4.22 -14.22
CA THR A 138 2.63 3.76 -15.58
C THR A 138 1.91 2.41 -15.58
N VAL A 139 2.32 1.46 -14.74
CA VAL A 139 1.67 0.15 -14.63
C VAL A 139 0.22 0.29 -14.17
N ILE A 140 -0.05 1.05 -13.11
CA ILE A 140 -1.42 1.27 -12.62
C ILE A 140 -2.27 1.99 -13.67
N LEU A 141 -1.70 2.97 -14.38
CA LEU A 141 -2.38 3.67 -15.48
C LEU A 141 -2.76 2.70 -16.61
N LEU A 142 -1.85 1.83 -17.03
CA LEU A 142 -2.11 0.83 -18.07
C LEU A 142 -3.20 -0.16 -17.63
N ILE A 143 -3.10 -0.68 -16.40
CA ILE A 143 -4.14 -1.56 -15.83
C ILE A 143 -5.50 -0.84 -15.85
N THR A 144 -5.56 0.42 -15.44
CA THR A 144 -6.82 1.18 -15.38
C THR A 144 -7.39 1.46 -16.78
N LEU A 145 -6.56 1.82 -17.75
CA LEU A 145 -6.98 2.11 -19.12
C LEU A 145 -7.47 0.86 -19.84
N PHE A 146 -6.77 -0.27 -19.68
CA PHE A 146 -7.09 -1.51 -20.38
C PHE A 146 -8.08 -2.41 -19.62
N ALA A 147 -8.33 -2.17 -18.32
CA ALA A 147 -9.30 -2.95 -17.54
C ALA A 147 -10.72 -2.92 -18.14
N GLY A 148 -11.10 -1.84 -18.84
CA GLY A 148 -12.40 -1.74 -19.51
C GLY A 148 -12.54 -2.57 -20.80
N ASP A 149 -11.43 -2.92 -21.44
CA ASP A 149 -11.40 -3.66 -22.71
C ASP A 149 -11.23 -5.17 -22.51
N ILE A 150 -10.96 -5.62 -21.28
CA ILE A 150 -10.80 -7.03 -20.94
C ILE A 150 -12.20 -7.65 -20.75
N ASN A 151 -12.77 -8.14 -21.84
CA ASN A 151 -14.00 -8.92 -21.82
C ASN A 151 -13.66 -10.38 -21.48
N LEU A 152 -13.70 -10.73 -20.19
CA LEU A 152 -13.71 -12.12 -19.75
C LEU A 152 -15.13 -12.65 -19.98
N GLY A 153 -15.32 -13.35 -21.10
CA GLY A 153 -16.63 -13.75 -21.65
C GLY A 153 -17.61 -14.41 -20.69
#